data_AF-A0A1U7R6G6-F1
#
_entry.id   AF-A0A1U7R6G6-F1
#
_cell.length_a   1.000
_cell.length_b   1.000
_cell.length_c   1.000
_cell.angle_alpha   90.00
_cell.angle_beta   90.00
_cell.angle_gamma   90.00
#
_symmetry.space_group_name_H-M   'P 1'
#
loop_
_entity.id
_entity.type
_entity.pdbx_description
1 polymer ?
#
loop_
_entity_poly.entity_id
_entity_poly.type
_entity_poly.pdbx_seq_one_letter_code
_entity_poly.pdbx_strand_id
1 'polypeptide(L)'
;MDKRIGEYNSNISPEEKMMKRFALEQQRHHEKKNIYNLNEDEELTHYGQSLADIEKHNDIVDSDSDTEERGTLSAELTASHFGGGIHNTSQKEGEDGDKPKSRKELIEELIAKSKQEKRERQAQREDALELTEKLDQDWKEIQTLLSRKSQKSENKEKKEKPQVGSTLHKKQH
;
A
#
# COMPACT_ATOMS: atom_id res chain seq x y z
N MET A 1 -8.91 6.17 47.77
CA MET A 1 -10.00 7.10 48.14
C MET A 1 -11.29 6.59 47.52
N ASP A 2 -12.23 6.13 48.35
CA ASP A 2 -13.54 5.70 47.86
C ASP A 2 -14.36 6.89 47.37
N LYS A 3 -14.94 6.79 46.17
CA LYS A 3 -15.73 7.86 45.52
C LYS A 3 -17.24 7.58 45.55
N ARG A 4 -17.70 6.51 46.23
CA ARG A 4 -19.12 6.14 46.25
C ARG A 4 -19.95 7.14 47.05
N ILE A 5 -21.12 7.48 46.51
CA ILE A 5 -22.04 8.46 47.11
C ILE A 5 -22.48 7.98 48.50
N GLY A 6 -22.32 8.87 49.48
CA GLY A 6 -22.83 8.70 50.84
C GLY A 6 -22.02 7.78 51.75
N GLU A 7 -20.82 7.34 51.36
CA GLU A 7 -20.03 6.41 52.19
C GLU A 7 -19.50 7.04 53.47
N TYR A 8 -19.09 8.31 53.43
CA TYR A 8 -18.56 9.05 54.60
C TYR A 8 -19.61 9.88 55.35
N ASN A 9 -20.86 9.92 54.86
CA ASN A 9 -21.93 10.71 55.47
C ASN A 9 -22.85 9.81 56.28
N SER A 10 -22.73 9.87 57.61
CA SER A 10 -23.56 9.10 58.57
C SER A 10 -24.97 9.67 58.77
N ASN A 11 -25.26 10.87 58.25
CA ASN A 11 -26.55 11.55 58.38
C ASN A 11 -27.56 11.16 57.28
N ILE A 12 -27.19 10.25 56.38
CA ILE A 12 -28.03 9.83 55.25
C ILE A 12 -28.48 8.39 55.51
N SER A 13 -29.78 8.15 55.42
CA SER A 13 -30.35 6.80 55.56
C SER A 13 -29.79 5.85 54.49
N PRO A 14 -29.58 4.55 54.79
CA PRO A 14 -29.13 3.56 53.80
C PRO A 14 -29.97 3.55 52.51
N GLU A 15 -31.29 3.75 52.65
CA GLU A 15 -32.24 3.81 51.54
C GLU A 15 -31.99 5.02 50.62
N GLU A 16 -31.79 6.20 51.22
CA GLU A 16 -31.47 7.42 50.47
C GLU A 16 -30.12 7.34 49.75
N LYS A 17 -29.13 6.63 50.32
CA LYS A 17 -27.85 6.35 49.64
C LYS A 17 -28.08 5.50 48.40
N MET A 18 -28.93 4.48 48.50
CA MET A 18 -29.24 3.58 47.38
C MET A 18 -29.99 4.33 46.27
N MET A 19 -30.99 5.15 46.63
CA MET A 19 -31.72 5.97 45.65
C MET A 19 -30.82 6.95 44.91
N LYS A 20 -29.93 7.66 45.62
CA LYS A 20 -28.99 8.60 44.98
C LYS A 20 -27.99 7.89 44.06
N ARG A 21 -27.51 6.71 44.45
CA ARG A 21 -26.64 5.88 43.59
C ARG A 21 -27.39 5.44 42.33
N PHE A 22 -28.63 4.98 42.47
CA PHE A 22 -29.45 4.56 41.35
C PHE A 22 -29.74 5.70 40.37
N ALA A 23 -30.15 6.87 40.87
CA ALA A 23 -30.41 8.03 40.02
C ALA A 23 -29.17 8.49 39.24
N LEU A 24 -28.01 8.51 39.88
CA LEU A 24 -26.76 8.90 39.23
C LEU A 24 -26.29 7.85 38.22
N GLU A 25 -26.47 6.55 38.52
CA GLU A 25 -26.16 5.48 37.56
C GLU A 25 -27.08 5.57 36.33
N GLN A 26 -28.38 5.81 36.53
CA GLN A 26 -29.33 6.00 35.44
C GLN A 26 -28.95 7.19 34.55
N GLN A 27 -28.56 8.33 35.13
CA GLN A 27 -28.10 9.49 34.37
C GLN A 27 -26.86 9.16 33.52
N ARG A 28 -25.83 8.54 34.12
CA ARG A 28 -24.62 8.12 33.39
C ARG A 28 -24.92 7.14 32.28
N HIS A 29 -25.90 6.26 32.50
CA HIS A 29 -26.31 5.28 31.50
C HIS A 29 -27.04 5.94 30.32
N HIS A 30 -27.81 7.01 30.55
CA HIS A 30 -28.43 7.80 29.47
C HIS A 30 -27.41 8.62 28.67
N GLU A 31 -26.44 9.26 29.33
CA GLU A 31 -25.37 10.02 28.65
C GLU A 31 -24.48 9.11 27.78
N LYS A 32 -24.16 7.90 28.26
CA LYS A 32 -23.33 6.95 27.51
C LYS A 32 -24.07 6.22 26.39
N LYS A 33 -25.39 6.09 26.46
CA LYS A 33 -26.21 5.46 25.41
C LYS A 33 -26.11 6.21 24.08
N ASN A 34 -25.94 7.53 24.13
CA ASN A 34 -25.87 8.35 22.94
C ASN A 34 -24.49 8.30 22.24
N ILE A 35 -23.42 7.90 22.96
CA ILE A 35 -22.07 7.74 22.37
C ILE A 35 -22.04 6.64 21.29
N TYR A 36 -22.93 5.65 21.40
CA TYR A 36 -23.02 4.53 20.45
C TYR A 36 -24.23 4.66 19.50
N ASN A 37 -25.00 5.74 19.61
CA ASN A 37 -26.14 6.00 18.74
C ASN A 37 -25.64 6.64 17.44
N LEU A 38 -25.25 5.82 16.47
CA LEU A 38 -24.78 6.27 15.14
C LEU A 38 -25.87 6.96 14.28
N ASN A 39 -27.09 7.14 14.81
CA ASN A 39 -28.19 7.79 14.10
C ASN A 39 -28.19 9.33 14.25
N GLU A 40 -27.31 9.91 15.06
CA GLU A 40 -27.10 11.36 15.08
C GLU A 40 -26.11 11.73 13.97
N ASP A 41 -26.44 12.75 13.16
CA ASP A 41 -25.66 13.23 12.01
C ASP A 41 -24.31 13.90 12.41
N GLU A 42 -23.67 13.41 13.47
CA GLU A 42 -22.37 13.89 13.91
C GLU A 42 -21.28 13.28 13.03
N GLU A 43 -20.50 14.14 12.38
CA GLU A 43 -19.47 13.73 11.46
C GLU A 43 -18.35 12.99 12.22
N LEU A 44 -18.08 11.74 11.83
CA LEU A 44 -17.12 10.89 12.54
C LEU A 44 -15.69 11.39 12.26
N THR A 45 -15.06 11.99 13.28
CA THR A 45 -13.72 12.59 13.16
C THR A 45 -12.65 11.79 13.93
N HIS A 46 -11.44 11.71 13.37
CA HIS A 46 -10.25 11.15 14.03
C HIS A 46 -9.09 12.16 13.89
N TYR A 47 -8.51 12.59 15.01
CA TYR A 47 -7.55 13.71 15.06
C TYR A 47 -8.04 15.01 14.40
N GLY A 48 -9.37 15.24 14.41
CA GLY A 48 -9.98 16.43 13.80
C GLY A 48 -10.17 16.35 12.29
N GLN A 49 -9.97 15.18 11.67
CA GLN A 49 -10.28 14.94 10.26
C GLN A 49 -11.49 14.02 10.11
N SER A 50 -12.39 14.32 9.19
CA SER A 50 -13.53 13.47 8.84
C SER A 50 -13.03 12.14 8.29
N LEU A 51 -13.50 11.02 8.84
CA LEU A 51 -13.13 9.69 8.35
C LEU A 51 -13.59 9.45 6.90
N ALA A 52 -14.66 10.12 6.47
CA ALA A 52 -15.14 10.08 5.08
C ALA A 52 -14.15 10.70 4.07
N ASP A 53 -13.25 11.56 4.56
CA ASP A 53 -12.19 12.15 3.74
C ASP A 53 -10.92 11.29 3.72
N ILE A 54 -10.64 10.58 4.81
CA ILE A 54 -9.49 9.64 4.90
C ILE A 54 -9.71 8.41 4.00
N GLU A 55 -10.96 7.97 3.80
CA GLU A 55 -11.30 6.88 2.88
C GLU A 55 -10.99 7.23 1.41
N LYS A 56 -10.98 8.52 1.05
CA LYS A 56 -10.56 8.95 -0.29
C LYS A 56 -9.03 8.90 -0.32
N HIS A 57 -8.48 7.74 -0.69
CA HIS A 57 -7.06 7.37 -0.90
C HIS A 57 -6.26 8.30 -1.85
N ASN A 58 -6.36 9.62 -1.69
CA ASN A 58 -5.60 10.64 -2.43
C ASN A 58 -4.24 10.93 -1.79
N ASP A 59 -3.92 10.26 -0.68
CA ASP A 59 -2.56 10.24 -0.18
C ASP A 59 -1.76 9.32 -1.10
N ILE A 60 -1.12 9.91 -2.11
CA ILE A 60 -0.07 9.25 -2.89
C ILE A 60 1.08 9.07 -1.90
N VAL A 61 1.01 7.97 -1.15
CA VAL A 61 2.11 7.52 -0.31
C VAL A 61 3.27 7.19 -1.22
N ASP A 62 4.31 8.03 -1.18
CA ASP A 62 5.61 7.68 -1.71
C ASP A 62 6.00 6.32 -1.12
N SER A 63 6.17 5.35 -2.00
CA SER A 63 6.42 3.93 -1.69
C SER A 63 7.80 3.67 -1.03
N ASP A 64 8.41 4.70 -0.45
CA ASP A 64 9.71 4.67 0.22
C ASP A 64 9.62 5.04 1.72
N SER A 65 8.42 5.27 2.26
CA SER A 65 8.25 5.41 3.70
C SER A 65 8.26 4.03 4.37
N ASP A 66 9.39 3.71 4.98
CA ASP A 66 9.65 2.60 5.90
C ASP A 66 8.77 2.69 7.17
N THR A 67 7.45 2.66 6.98
CA THR A 67 6.47 2.51 8.06
C THR A 67 5.83 1.15 7.88
N GLU A 68 6.36 0.18 8.61
CA GLU A 68 5.70 -1.09 8.90
C GLU A 68 4.17 -0.92 8.96
N GLU A 69 3.44 -1.75 8.21
CA GLU A 69 2.16 -2.27 8.70
C GLU A 69 1.04 -1.23 8.97
N ARG A 70 0.76 -0.30 8.05
CA ARG A 70 -0.53 0.42 8.09
C ARG A 70 -1.65 -0.41 7.45
N GLY A 71 -2.28 -1.25 8.27
CA GLY A 71 -3.74 -1.34 8.26
C GLY A 71 -4.41 -2.63 7.76
N THR A 72 -3.67 -3.63 7.29
CA THR A 72 -4.27 -4.94 6.98
C THR A 72 -3.53 -6.06 7.71
N LEU A 73 -3.80 -6.16 9.01
CA LEU A 73 -3.51 -7.39 9.74
C LEU A 73 -4.18 -8.54 8.97
N SER A 74 -3.48 -9.66 8.79
CA SER A 74 -4.06 -10.82 8.10
C SER A 74 -5.40 -11.19 8.74
N ALA A 75 -6.35 -11.67 7.93
CA ALA A 75 -7.69 -12.02 8.41
C ALA A 75 -7.65 -12.95 9.63
N GLU A 76 -6.65 -13.84 9.67
CA GLU A 76 -6.35 -14.74 10.78
C GLU A 76 -5.92 -14.02 12.06
N LEU A 77 -5.02 -13.03 11.96
CA LEU A 77 -4.53 -12.28 13.12
C LEU A 77 -5.60 -11.33 13.68
N THR A 78 -6.39 -10.73 12.78
CA THR A 78 -7.54 -9.88 13.14
C THR A 78 -8.61 -10.68 13.87
N ALA A 79 -8.95 -11.87 13.37
CA ALA A 79 -9.92 -12.76 13.99
C ALA A 79 -9.45 -13.25 15.38
N SER A 80 -8.16 -13.53 15.54
CA SER A 80 -7.59 -13.98 16.81
C SER A 80 -7.56 -12.89 17.90
N HIS A 81 -7.43 -11.61 17.55
CA HIS A 81 -7.29 -10.53 18.54
C HIS A 81 -8.59 -9.74 18.79
N PHE A 82 -9.43 -9.54 17.76
CA PHE A 82 -10.61 -8.67 17.85
C PHE A 82 -11.94 -9.41 17.63
N GLY A 83 -11.93 -10.66 17.16
CA GLY A 83 -13.11 -11.37 16.65
C GLY A 83 -13.80 -12.35 17.61
N GLY A 84 -13.61 -12.26 18.93
CA GLY A 84 -14.41 -13.01 19.91
C GLY A 84 -14.50 -14.54 19.69
N GLY A 85 -13.50 -15.15 19.06
CA GLY A 85 -13.58 -16.51 18.50
C GLY A 85 -12.86 -17.59 19.30
N ILE A 86 -13.08 -17.67 20.62
CA ILE A 86 -12.71 -18.88 21.39
C ILE A 86 -13.90 -19.84 21.34
N HIS A 87 -14.16 -20.50 20.19
CA HIS A 87 -14.87 -21.79 20.22
C HIS A 87 -14.83 -22.66 18.94
N ASN A 88 -14.50 -22.19 17.74
CA ASN A 88 -14.83 -22.99 16.53
C ASN A 88 -13.66 -23.33 15.58
N THR A 89 -12.46 -23.60 16.10
CA THR A 89 -11.35 -24.14 15.27
C THR A 89 -10.73 -25.43 15.81
N SER A 90 -11.37 -26.09 16.78
CA SER A 90 -11.00 -27.45 17.23
C SER A 90 -11.47 -28.58 16.29
N GLN A 91 -11.83 -28.27 15.04
CA GLN A 91 -12.15 -29.26 14.01
C GLN A 91 -11.62 -28.83 12.64
N LYS A 92 -10.29 -28.84 12.51
CA LYS A 92 -9.65 -29.26 11.25
C LYS A 92 -8.52 -30.21 11.62
N GLU A 93 -8.93 -31.42 11.99
CA GLU A 93 -8.10 -32.59 11.76
C GLU A 93 -8.01 -32.79 10.24
N GLY A 94 -6.78 -32.73 9.74
CA GLY A 94 -6.43 -32.92 8.34
C GLY A 94 -4.91 -33.04 8.27
N GLU A 95 -4.44 -34.25 8.57
CA GLU A 95 -3.16 -34.85 8.19
C GLU A 95 -1.97 -33.91 8.00
N ASP A 96 -1.15 -33.76 9.04
CA ASP A 96 0.20 -34.30 8.98
C ASP A 96 0.77 -34.40 10.39
N GLY A 97 1.37 -35.55 10.71
CA GLY A 97 1.83 -35.93 12.04
C GLY A 97 3.10 -35.22 12.49
N ASP A 98 3.17 -33.90 12.33
CA ASP A 98 4.26 -33.10 12.88
C ASP A 98 3.79 -32.31 14.10
N LYS A 99 4.61 -32.41 15.16
CA LYS A 99 4.42 -31.68 16.41
C LYS A 99 4.10 -30.22 16.09
N PRO A 100 3.24 -29.53 16.86
CA PRO A 100 2.99 -28.11 16.63
C PRO A 100 4.34 -27.40 16.61
N LYS A 101 4.74 -26.89 15.43
CA LYS A 101 6.01 -26.19 15.24
C LYS A 101 6.12 -25.14 16.34
N SER A 102 7.26 -25.10 17.02
CA SER A 102 7.44 -24.14 18.10
C SER A 102 7.24 -22.73 17.54
N ARG A 103 6.69 -21.80 18.34
CA ARG A 103 6.53 -20.39 17.92
C ARG A 103 7.82 -19.82 17.30
N LYS A 104 8.98 -20.27 17.78
CA LYS A 104 10.30 -19.93 17.22
C LYS A 104 10.45 -20.38 15.76
N GLU A 105 10.12 -21.62 15.45
CA GLU A 105 10.22 -22.21 14.11
C GLU A 105 9.26 -21.53 13.14
N LEU A 106 8.05 -21.20 13.60
CA LEU A 106 7.08 -20.44 12.80
C LEU A 106 7.59 -19.04 12.46
N ILE A 107 8.17 -18.33 13.45
CA ILE A 107 8.76 -17.01 13.22
C ILE A 107 9.95 -17.10 12.26
N GLU A 108 10.80 -18.12 12.40
CA GLU A 108 11.94 -18.33 11.52
C GLU A 108 11.51 -18.62 10.07
N GLU A 109 10.46 -19.43 9.88
CA GLU A 109 9.85 -19.70 8.58
C GLU A 109 9.27 -18.42 7.95
N LEU A 110 8.56 -17.60 8.73
CA LEU A 110 8.02 -16.31 8.27
C LEU A 110 9.14 -15.35 7.84
N ILE A 111 10.21 -15.26 8.63
CA ILE A 111 11.37 -14.41 8.29
C ILE A 111 12.04 -14.92 7.01
N ALA A 112 12.24 -16.23 6.87
CA ALA A 112 12.85 -16.82 5.68
C ALA A 112 12.01 -16.54 4.43
N LYS A 113 10.69 -16.71 4.51
CA LYS A 113 9.76 -16.43 3.43
C LYS A 113 9.76 -14.96 3.03
N SER A 114 9.69 -14.05 4.01
CA SER A 114 9.73 -12.60 3.77
C SER A 114 11.04 -12.17 3.10
N LYS A 115 12.19 -12.70 3.53
CA LYS A 115 13.49 -12.43 2.90
C LYS A 115 13.57 -12.96 1.47
N GLN A 116 13.02 -14.15 1.21
CA GLN A 116 12.98 -14.72 -0.13
C GLN A 116 12.13 -13.86 -1.05
N GLU A 117 10.93 -13.50 -0.62
CA GLU A 117 10.01 -12.67 -1.39
C GLU A 117 10.61 -11.29 -1.71
N LYS A 118 11.30 -10.67 -0.75
CA LYS A 118 12.01 -9.40 -0.99
C LYS A 118 13.08 -9.54 -2.06
N ARG A 119 13.90 -10.61 -2.00
CA ARG A 119 14.92 -10.89 -3.04
C ARG A 119 14.30 -11.16 -4.40
N GLU A 120 13.20 -11.91 -4.44
CA GLU A 120 12.52 -12.23 -5.69
C GLU A 120 11.95 -10.97 -6.36
N ARG A 121 11.29 -10.09 -5.60
CA ARG A 121 10.80 -8.79 -6.12
C ARG A 121 11.95 -7.91 -6.61
N GLN A 122 13.11 -7.95 -5.94
CA GLN A 122 14.29 -7.23 -6.40
C GLN A 122 14.82 -7.80 -7.72
N ALA A 123 14.99 -9.12 -7.81
CA ALA A 123 15.45 -9.79 -9.02
C ALA A 123 14.51 -9.52 -10.20
N GLN A 124 13.19 -9.62 -10.01
CA GLN A 124 12.21 -9.29 -11.06
C GLN A 124 12.32 -7.84 -11.55
N ARG A 125 12.64 -6.89 -10.65
CA ARG A 125 12.87 -5.49 -11.02
C ARG A 125 14.16 -5.32 -11.81
N GLU A 126 15.25 -5.97 -11.39
CA GLU A 126 16.53 -5.95 -12.08
C GLU A 126 16.41 -6.57 -13.48
N ASP A 127 15.74 -7.72 -13.61
CA ASP A 127 15.46 -8.38 -14.89
C ASP A 127 14.64 -7.48 -15.84
N ALA A 128 13.62 -6.80 -15.30
CA ALA A 128 12.82 -5.85 -16.06
C ALA A 128 13.66 -4.66 -16.55
N LEU A 129 14.51 -4.09 -15.69
CA LEU A 129 15.41 -3.00 -16.06
C LEU A 129 16.41 -3.44 -17.12
N GLU A 130 17.05 -4.60 -16.97
CA GLU A 130 17.98 -5.15 -17.96
C GLU A 130 17.29 -5.34 -19.33
N LEU A 131 16.05 -5.86 -19.35
CA LEU A 131 15.30 -6.02 -20.58
C LEU A 131 14.97 -4.68 -21.23
N THR A 132 14.62 -3.65 -20.44
CA THR A 132 14.36 -2.31 -20.97
C THR A 132 15.62 -1.67 -21.55
N GLU A 133 16.77 -1.80 -20.90
CA GLU A 133 18.05 -1.29 -21.41
C GLU A 133 18.45 -1.97 -22.73
N LYS A 134 18.23 -3.29 -22.85
CA LYS A 134 18.44 -4.03 -24.11
C LYS A 134 17.53 -3.52 -25.22
N LEU A 135 16.24 -3.35 -24.96
CA LEU A 135 15.29 -2.84 -25.97
C LEU A 135 15.66 -1.42 -26.42
N ASP A 136 16.08 -0.56 -25.51
CA ASP A 136 16.54 0.80 -25.83
C ASP A 136 17.82 0.78 -26.67
N GLN A 137 18.73 -0.15 -26.39
CA GLN A 137 19.96 -0.32 -27.17
C GLN A 137 19.64 -0.82 -28.58
N ASP A 138 18.83 -1.86 -28.72
CA ASP A 138 18.38 -2.40 -30.01
C ASP A 138 17.65 -1.31 -30.83
N TRP A 139 16.81 -0.51 -30.17
CA TRP A 139 16.13 0.61 -30.81
C TRP A 139 17.11 1.67 -31.33
N LYS A 140 18.11 2.05 -30.53
CA LYS A 140 19.17 2.97 -30.97
C LYS A 140 19.92 2.42 -32.18
N GLU A 141 20.24 1.13 -32.18
CA GLU A 141 20.90 0.48 -33.33
C GLU A 141 20.05 0.55 -34.60
N ILE A 142 18.75 0.25 -34.50
CA ILE A 142 17.80 0.38 -35.61
C ILE A 142 17.69 1.84 -36.09
N GLN A 143 17.59 2.80 -35.16
CA GLN A 143 17.53 4.23 -35.48
C GLN A 143 18.78 4.69 -36.26
N THR A 144 19.98 4.21 -35.88
CA THR A 144 21.20 4.54 -36.63
C THR A 144 21.20 3.95 -38.04
N LEU A 145 20.67 2.74 -38.24
CA LEU A 145 20.57 2.09 -39.55
C LEU A 145 19.56 2.81 -40.45
N LEU A 146 18.42 3.22 -39.89
CA LEU A 146 17.37 3.95 -40.61
C LEU A 146 17.84 5.35 -41.02
N SER A 147 18.50 6.08 -40.11
CA SER A 147 19.04 7.42 -40.36
C SER A 147 20.13 7.42 -41.45
N ARG A 148 20.92 6.35 -41.54
CA ARG A 148 21.90 6.16 -42.64
C ARG A 148 21.24 5.91 -44.00
N LYS A 149 19.99 5.40 -44.03
CA LYS A 149 19.26 5.12 -45.27
C LYS A 149 18.65 6.38 -45.88
N SER A 150 18.24 7.37 -45.07
CA SER A 150 17.69 8.64 -45.57
C SER A 150 18.75 9.53 -46.24
N GLN A 151 20.03 9.46 -45.83
CA GLN A 151 21.10 10.24 -46.46
C GLN A 151 21.67 9.62 -47.76
N LYS A 152 21.45 8.33 -47.99
CA LYS A 152 21.92 7.64 -49.22
C LYS A 152 21.04 7.92 -50.45
N SER A 153 19.79 8.34 -50.27
CA SER A 153 18.90 8.72 -51.37
C SER A 153 19.21 10.11 -51.93
N GLU A 154 19.70 11.07 -51.14
CA GLU A 154 20.02 12.42 -51.64
C GLU A 154 21.37 12.51 -52.37
N ASN A 155 22.30 11.59 -52.11
CA ASN A 155 23.67 11.67 -52.65
C ASN A 155 23.84 11.00 -54.02
N LYS A 156 22.82 10.31 -54.55
CA LYS A 156 22.84 9.72 -55.90
C LYS A 156 22.40 10.70 -57.00
N GLU A 157 21.70 11.77 -56.66
CA GLU A 157 21.15 12.71 -57.65
C GLU A 157 22.13 13.80 -58.10
N LYS A 158 23.29 13.94 -57.44
CA LYS A 158 24.25 15.03 -57.70
C LYS A 158 25.51 14.64 -58.50
N LYS A 159 25.62 13.39 -59.00
CA LYS A 159 26.85 12.90 -59.67
C LYS A 159 26.75 12.63 -61.18
N GLU A 160 25.68 13.04 -61.86
CA GLU A 160 25.61 12.97 -63.33
C GLU A 160 25.51 14.36 -63.98
N LYS A 161 26.65 15.05 -64.09
CA LYS A 161 26.87 15.99 -65.21
C LYS A 161 28.31 15.79 -65.70
N PRO A 162 28.53 15.31 -66.94
CA PRO A 162 29.88 15.18 -67.47
C PRO A 162 30.43 16.57 -67.84
N GLN A 163 31.67 16.84 -67.46
CA GLN A 163 32.46 17.92 -68.05
C GLN A 163 32.82 17.52 -69.48
N VAL A 164 32.47 18.36 -70.46
CA VAL A 164 32.98 18.21 -71.84
C VAL A 164 33.75 19.48 -72.23
N GLY A 165 35.07 19.34 -72.15
CA GLY A 165 36.07 19.81 -73.10
C GLY A 165 35.93 21.21 -73.71
N SER A 166 36.81 22.11 -73.26
CA SER A 166 37.36 23.20 -74.09
C SER A 166 37.96 22.63 -75.39
N THR A 167 37.46 23.03 -76.56
CA THR A 167 38.27 22.96 -77.79
C THR A 167 38.00 24.15 -78.70
N LEU A 168 39.06 24.91 -78.89
CA LEU A 168 39.27 26.04 -79.80
C LEU A 168 39.05 25.61 -81.27
N HIS A 169 38.19 26.29 -82.05
CA HIS A 169 38.27 26.23 -83.52
C HIS A 169 38.06 27.61 -84.16
N LYS A 170 39.15 28.08 -84.76
CA LYS A 170 39.34 29.23 -85.63
C LYS A 170 38.98 28.82 -87.08
N LYS A 171 38.26 29.67 -87.82
CA LYS A 171 38.31 29.94 -89.29
C LYS A 171 36.94 30.47 -89.76
N GLN A 172 36.88 31.74 -90.18
CA GLN A 172 36.92 32.22 -91.58
C GLN A 172 35.65 31.90 -92.39
N HIS A 173 34.83 32.94 -92.63
CA HIS A 173 34.59 33.53 -93.95
C HIS A 173 34.00 34.93 -93.79
#